data_AF-A0A6A6DZV8-F1
#
_entry.id   AF-A0A6A6DZV8-F1
#
_cell.length_a   1.000
_cell.length_b   1.000
_cell.length_c   1.000
_cell.angle_alpha   90.00
_cell.angle_beta   90.00
_cell.angle_gamma   90.00
#
_symmetry.space_group_name_H-M   'P 1'
#
loop_
_entity.id
_entity.type
_entity.pdbx_description
1 polymer ?
#
loop_
_entity_poly.entity_id
_entity_poly.type
_entity_poly.pdbx_seq_one_letter_code
_entity_poly.pdbx_strand_id
1 'polypeptide(L)'
;MCSHGYALLRRWYGMLGLSRQSPSSWYRDRLREELRERRTARTPWQKLSETSDVFFSINRARYDGFPVRKLPPFVASRHILVYAYMLAKYTLRWKFYRTAAIRCNTPHYDLVREVVNPSKDHRLDEVATRHQIDPVVFKRVGRQLRRVWPLLP
;
A
#
# COMPACT_ATOMS: atom_id res chain seq x y z
N MET A 1 -14.25 17.09 3.75
CA MET A 1 -13.02 17.14 2.93
C MET A 1 -13.31 18.06 1.76
N CYS A 2 -12.58 19.16 1.57
CA CYS A 2 -12.76 20.03 0.39
C CYS A 2 -12.65 19.21 -0.90
N SER A 3 -13.45 19.51 -1.93
CA SER A 3 -13.48 18.75 -3.20
C SER A 3 -12.11 18.51 -3.83
N HIS A 4 -11.17 19.44 -3.61
CA HIS A 4 -9.77 19.34 -4.05
C HIS A 4 -9.01 18.14 -3.47
N GLY A 5 -9.16 17.86 -2.16
CA GLY A 5 -8.44 16.74 -1.52
C GLY A 5 -8.93 15.37 -2.00
N TYR A 6 -10.21 15.27 -2.31
CA TYR A 6 -10.79 14.04 -2.88
C TYR A 6 -10.30 13.79 -4.32
N ALA A 7 -10.22 14.84 -5.14
CA ALA A 7 -9.70 14.74 -6.51
C ALA A 7 -8.23 14.29 -6.55
N LEU A 8 -7.38 14.83 -5.67
CA LEU A 8 -5.97 14.42 -5.55
C LEU A 8 -5.84 12.94 -5.17
N LEU A 9 -6.61 12.50 -4.16
CA LEU A 9 -6.55 11.10 -3.72
C LEU A 9 -7.04 10.14 -4.81
N ARG A 10 -8.10 10.52 -5.55
CA ARG A 10 -8.59 9.73 -6.69
C ARG A 10 -7.54 9.61 -7.79
N ARG A 11 -6.85 10.70 -8.15
CA ARG A 11 -5.73 10.66 -9.11
C ARG A 11 -4.59 9.77 -8.63
N TRP A 12 -4.25 9.86 -7.34
CA TRP A 12 -3.20 9.01 -6.75
C TRP A 12 -3.55 7.52 -6.79
N TYR A 13 -4.79 7.14 -6.44
CA TYR A 13 -5.22 5.74 -6.61
C TYR A 13 -5.23 5.28 -8.07
N GLY A 14 -5.59 6.17 -9.00
CA GLY A 14 -5.48 5.92 -10.43
C GLY A 14 -4.05 5.64 -10.88
N MET A 15 -3.08 6.44 -10.39
CA MET A 15 -1.64 6.24 -10.64
C MET A 15 -1.14 4.90 -10.10
N LEU A 16 -1.54 4.52 -8.87
CA LEU A 16 -1.16 3.22 -8.30
C LEU A 16 -1.71 2.07 -9.16
N GLY A 17 -2.89 2.24 -9.76
CA GLY A 17 -3.45 1.30 -10.73
C GLY A 17 -3.75 -0.08 -10.15
N LEU A 18 -3.96 -0.18 -8.83
CA LEU A 18 -4.17 -1.45 -8.14
C LEU A 18 -5.43 -2.14 -8.67
N SER A 19 -5.35 -3.47 -8.83
CA SER A 19 -6.51 -4.29 -9.22
C SER A 19 -7.61 -4.22 -8.17
N ARG A 20 -8.85 -4.11 -8.64
CA ARG A 20 -10.04 -4.19 -7.79
C ARG A 20 -10.10 -5.57 -7.14
N GLN A 21 -10.31 -5.60 -5.83
CA GLN A 21 -10.42 -6.84 -5.07
C GLN A 21 -11.86 -7.37 -5.10
N SER A 22 -11.98 -8.70 -5.15
CA SER A 22 -13.22 -9.47 -5.16
C SER A 22 -13.03 -10.74 -4.32
N PRO A 23 -14.05 -11.22 -3.57
CA PRO A 23 -15.36 -10.59 -3.35
C PRO A 23 -15.30 -9.35 -2.46
N SER A 24 -16.40 -8.61 -2.33
CA SER A 24 -16.48 -7.37 -1.53
C SER A 24 -16.17 -7.56 -0.04
N SER A 25 -16.29 -8.79 0.48
CA SER A 25 -15.86 -9.14 1.84
C SER A 25 -14.37 -8.92 2.06
N TRP A 26 -13.54 -9.01 1.01
CA TRP A 26 -12.09 -8.78 1.09
C TRP A 26 -11.76 -7.44 1.75
N TYR A 27 -12.45 -6.35 1.38
CA TYR A 27 -12.19 -5.03 1.98
C TYR A 27 -12.58 -4.97 3.46
N ARG A 28 -13.64 -5.70 3.85
CA ARG A 28 -14.06 -5.77 5.26
C ARG A 28 -13.05 -6.56 6.08
N ASP A 29 -12.57 -7.68 5.54
CA ASP A 29 -11.59 -8.53 6.21
C ASP A 29 -10.24 -7.83 6.32
N ARG A 30 -9.79 -7.17 5.25
CA ARG A 30 -8.59 -6.33 5.30
C ARG A 30 -8.73 -5.23 6.33
N LEU A 31 -9.84 -4.49 6.35
CA LEU A 31 -10.05 -3.44 7.36
C LEU A 31 -10.06 -4.00 8.79
N ARG A 32 -10.60 -5.21 9.02
CA ARG A 32 -10.57 -5.85 10.33
C ARG A 32 -9.15 -6.18 10.77
N GLU A 33 -8.33 -6.67 9.85
CA GLU A 33 -6.90 -6.95 10.08
C GLU A 33 -6.16 -5.67 10.48
N GLU A 34 -6.25 -4.60 9.68
CA GLU A 34 -5.59 -3.31 9.97
C GLU A 34 -6.03 -2.72 11.33
N LEU A 35 -7.31 -2.87 11.68
CA LEU A 35 -7.82 -2.41 12.97
C LEU A 35 -7.27 -3.24 14.14
N ARG A 36 -6.99 -4.53 13.95
CA ARG A 36 -6.35 -5.37 14.95
C ARG A 36 -4.90 -4.96 15.14
N GLU A 37 -4.14 -4.78 14.05
CA GLU A 37 -2.75 -4.31 14.08
C GLU A 37 -2.65 -2.92 14.74
N ARG A 38 -3.58 -2.01 14.42
CA ARG A 38 -3.65 -0.70 15.05
C ARG A 38 -3.90 -0.75 16.56
N ARG A 39 -4.63 -1.75 17.07
CA ARG A 39 -4.89 -1.93 18.51
C ARG A 39 -3.68 -2.50 19.23
N THR A 40 -2.86 -3.31 18.57
CA THR A 40 -1.65 -3.90 19.16
C THR A 40 -0.44 -2.98 19.09
N ALA A 41 -0.48 -1.92 18.26
CA ALA A 41 0.56 -0.90 18.16
C ALA A 41 0.85 -0.19 19.49
N ARG A 42 2.11 -0.26 19.95
CA ARG A 42 2.53 0.26 21.26
C ARG A 42 3.08 1.68 21.18
N THR A 43 3.91 1.95 20.16
CA THR A 43 4.61 3.24 20.04
C THR A 43 3.82 4.26 19.21
N PRO A 44 4.06 5.57 19.38
CA PRO A 44 3.43 6.60 18.54
C PRO A 44 3.69 6.39 17.03
N TRP A 45 4.90 6.00 16.66
CA TRP A 45 5.26 5.71 15.27
C TRP A 45 4.52 4.49 14.70
N GLN A 46 4.43 3.39 15.46
CA GLN A 46 3.60 2.25 15.07
C GLN A 46 2.14 2.67 14.92
N LYS A 47 1.61 3.43 15.88
CA LYS A 47 0.24 3.93 15.80
C LYS A 47 0.01 4.79 14.56
N LEU A 48 0.96 5.63 14.14
CA LEU A 48 0.87 6.41 12.90
C LEU A 48 0.85 5.49 11.67
N SER A 49 1.80 4.56 11.58
CA SER A 49 1.87 3.54 10.53
C SER A 49 0.54 2.80 10.37
N GLU A 50 0.06 2.17 11.44
CA GLU A 50 -1.15 1.36 11.39
C GLU A 50 -2.40 2.23 11.14
N THR A 51 -2.41 3.49 11.60
CA THR A 51 -3.51 4.41 11.27
C THR A 51 -3.52 4.72 9.77
N SER A 52 -2.35 4.87 9.16
CA SER A 52 -2.23 5.12 7.72
C SER A 52 -2.75 3.94 6.90
N ASP A 53 -2.58 2.70 7.36
CA ASP A 53 -3.04 1.49 6.67
C ASP A 53 -4.55 1.29 6.83
N VAL A 54 -5.11 1.60 8.00
CA VAL A 54 -6.57 1.71 8.20
C VAL A 54 -7.17 2.75 7.26
N PHE A 55 -6.54 3.93 7.14
CA PHE A 55 -7.00 4.99 6.26
C PHE A 55 -6.92 4.56 4.79
N PHE A 56 -5.82 3.93 4.39
CA PHE A 56 -5.66 3.39 3.05
C PHE A 56 -6.77 2.39 2.73
N SER A 57 -7.06 1.44 3.63
CA SER A 57 -8.08 0.42 3.44
C SER A 57 -9.48 1.01 3.27
N ILE A 58 -9.87 1.99 4.09
CA ILE A 58 -11.17 2.66 3.97
C ILE A 58 -11.27 3.45 2.66
N ASN A 59 -10.23 4.24 2.33
CA ASN A 59 -10.23 5.07 1.13
C ASN A 59 -10.17 4.21 -0.15
N ARG A 60 -9.41 3.11 -0.13
CA ARG A 60 -9.32 2.18 -1.25
C ARG A 60 -10.66 1.49 -1.52
N ALA A 61 -11.31 1.00 -0.47
CA ALA A 61 -12.63 0.38 -0.60
C ALA A 61 -13.66 1.36 -1.21
N ARG A 62 -13.63 2.64 -0.80
CA ARG A 62 -14.45 3.70 -1.41
C ARG A 62 -14.11 3.96 -2.86
N TYR A 63 -12.82 4.03 -3.21
CA TYR A 63 -12.35 4.20 -4.58
C TYR A 63 -12.85 3.07 -5.49
N ASP A 64 -12.91 1.84 -4.97
CA ASP A 64 -13.38 0.64 -5.68
C ASP A 64 -14.92 0.47 -5.65
N GLY A 65 -15.66 1.43 -5.09
CA GLY A 65 -17.13 1.45 -5.04
C GLY A 65 -17.76 0.65 -3.89
N PHE A 66 -16.98 0.25 -2.89
CA PHE A 66 -17.41 -0.56 -1.74
C PHE A 66 -17.21 0.19 -0.41
N PRO A 67 -18.07 1.14 -0.04
CA PRO A 67 -17.92 1.88 1.21
C PRO A 67 -18.10 0.96 2.43
N VAL A 68 -17.00 0.51 3.03
CA VAL A 68 -17.00 -0.39 4.20
C VAL A 68 -17.19 0.31 5.54
N ARG A 69 -16.82 1.59 5.64
CA ARG A 69 -16.96 2.40 6.87
C ARG A 69 -16.99 3.90 6.57
N LYS A 70 -17.68 4.66 7.42
CA LYS A 70 -17.51 6.13 7.48
C LYS A 70 -16.16 6.43 8.12
N LEU A 71 -15.31 7.21 7.44
CA LEU A 71 -14.09 7.76 8.03
C LEU A 71 -14.49 8.57 9.27
N PRO A 72 -13.70 8.50 10.36
CA PRO A 72 -13.93 9.36 11.51
C PRO A 72 -13.92 10.84 11.07
N PRO A 73 -14.62 11.73 11.80
CA PRO A 73 -14.65 13.15 11.50
C PRO A 73 -13.23 13.69 11.26
N PHE A 74 -13.07 14.45 10.19
CA PHE A 74 -11.77 14.93 9.77
C PHE A 74 -11.30 16.05 10.71
N VAL A 75 -10.38 15.75 11.63
CA VAL A 75 -9.55 16.71 12.37
C VAL A 75 -8.30 17.01 11.55
N ALA A 76 -8.23 18.18 10.92
CA ALA A 76 -7.20 18.54 9.94
C ALA A 76 -5.77 18.35 10.45
N SER A 77 -5.46 18.84 11.66
CA SER A 77 -4.11 18.77 12.25
C SER A 77 -3.60 17.34 12.44
N ARG A 78 -4.47 16.38 12.76
CA ARG A 78 -4.09 14.98 12.99
C ARG A 78 -4.11 14.14 11.72
N HIS A 79 -5.05 14.40 10.81
CA HIS A 79 -5.19 13.58 9.61
C HIS A 79 -4.24 13.97 8.48
N ILE A 80 -3.77 15.22 8.40
CA ILE A 80 -2.78 15.62 7.39
C ILE A 80 -1.52 14.74 7.50
N LEU A 81 -1.00 14.52 8.71
CA LEU A 81 0.16 13.66 8.93
C LEU A 81 -0.12 12.21 8.53
N VAL A 82 -1.31 11.67 8.86
CA VAL A 82 -1.72 10.32 8.47
C VAL A 82 -1.80 10.19 6.95
N TYR A 83 -2.42 11.14 6.25
CA TYR A 83 -2.52 11.13 4.79
C TYR A 83 -1.16 11.30 4.13
N ALA A 84 -0.30 12.20 4.62
CA ALA A 84 1.05 12.38 4.09
C ALA A 84 1.87 11.10 4.25
N TYR A 85 1.85 10.48 5.45
CA TYR A 85 2.53 9.22 5.71
C TYR A 85 1.97 8.09 4.83
N MET A 86 0.65 7.98 4.68
CA MET A 86 -0.02 7.01 3.81
C MET A 86 0.43 7.15 2.35
N LEU A 87 0.39 8.37 1.79
CA LEU A 87 0.79 8.64 0.42
C LEU A 87 2.26 8.27 0.21
N ALA A 88 3.15 8.68 1.11
CA ALA A 88 4.57 8.35 1.03
C ALA A 88 4.81 6.83 1.11
N LYS A 89 4.24 6.16 2.13
CA LYS A 89 4.38 4.72 2.38
C LYS A 89 3.96 3.89 1.19
N TYR A 90 2.74 4.07 0.70
CA TYR A 90 2.22 3.26 -0.39
C TYR A 90 2.87 3.60 -1.74
N THR A 91 3.26 4.86 -1.97
CA THR A 91 4.03 5.22 -3.17
C THR A 91 5.43 4.61 -3.16
N LEU A 92 6.10 4.58 -2.01
CA LEU A 92 7.40 3.94 -1.87
C LEU A 92 7.32 2.42 -2.09
N ARG A 93 6.28 1.76 -1.58
CA ARG A 93 6.05 0.32 -1.86
C ARG A 93 5.79 0.08 -3.34
N TRP A 94 4.93 0.86 -3.96
CA TRP A 94 4.65 0.78 -5.40
C TRP A 94 5.92 0.96 -6.26
N LYS A 95 6.69 2.01 -5.99
CA LYS A 95 7.95 2.28 -6.68
C LYS A 95 9.00 1.20 -6.43
N PHE A 96 9.04 0.60 -5.24
CA PHE A 96 9.96 -0.50 -4.92
C PHE A 96 9.75 -1.66 -5.89
N TYR A 97 8.51 -2.14 -6.03
CA TYR A 97 8.22 -3.30 -6.87
C TYR A 97 8.45 -3.04 -8.36
N ARG A 98 8.09 -1.84 -8.86
CA ARG A 98 8.41 -1.45 -10.24
C ARG A 98 9.91 -1.37 -10.47
N THR A 99 10.66 -0.82 -9.52
CA THR A 99 12.12 -0.71 -9.62
C THR A 99 12.77 -2.09 -9.58
N ALA A 100 12.28 -3.00 -8.74
CA ALA A 100 12.74 -4.38 -8.70
C ALA A 100 12.48 -5.09 -10.04
N ALA A 101 11.29 -4.92 -10.63
CA ALA A 101 10.95 -5.50 -11.94
C ALA A 101 11.82 -4.95 -13.08
N ILE A 102 12.08 -3.64 -13.10
CA ILE A 102 13.01 -3.00 -14.06
C ILE A 102 14.40 -3.62 -13.93
N ARG A 103 14.91 -3.78 -12.70
CA ARG A 103 16.22 -4.38 -12.41
C ARG A 103 16.30 -5.88 -12.77
N CYS A 104 15.15 -6.54 -12.91
CA CYS A 104 15.03 -7.91 -13.40
C CYS A 104 14.83 -7.98 -14.92
N ASN A 105 14.93 -6.86 -15.65
CA ASN A 105 14.69 -6.75 -17.10
C ASN A 105 13.32 -7.30 -17.54
N THR A 106 12.30 -7.17 -16.69
CA THR A 106 10.94 -7.60 -17.04
C THR A 106 10.33 -6.64 -18.07
N PRO A 107 9.93 -7.10 -19.27
CA PRO A 107 9.40 -6.22 -20.32
C PRO A 107 8.08 -5.53 -19.92
N HIS A 108 7.31 -6.14 -19.02
CA HIS A 108 6.02 -5.63 -18.53
C HIS A 108 6.08 -5.12 -17.08
N TYR A 109 7.15 -4.44 -16.70
CA TYR A 109 7.37 -3.92 -15.34
C TYR A 109 6.26 -2.95 -14.86
N ASP A 110 5.50 -2.35 -15.77
CA ASP A 110 4.38 -1.44 -15.50
C ASP A 110 3.10 -2.14 -15.04
N LEU A 111 3.00 -3.46 -15.26
CA LEU A 111 1.94 -4.31 -14.72
C LEU A 111 2.19 -4.64 -13.23
N VAL A 112 3.43 -4.49 -12.75
CA VAL A 112 3.77 -4.70 -11.34
C VAL A 112 3.33 -3.49 -10.52
N ARG A 113 2.20 -3.61 -9.82
CA ARG A 113 1.55 -2.49 -9.14
C ARG A 113 1.46 -2.67 -7.63
N GLU A 114 2.30 -3.53 -7.08
CA GLU A 114 2.06 -4.04 -5.74
C GLU A 114 2.44 -3.03 -4.67
N VAL A 115 1.63 -2.97 -3.61
CA VAL A 115 1.83 -2.06 -2.48
C VAL A 115 1.89 -2.79 -1.14
N VAL A 116 2.08 -4.11 -1.20
CA VAL A 116 2.31 -4.93 0.00
C VAL A 116 3.66 -4.56 0.61
N ASN A 117 3.86 -4.83 1.90
CA ASN A 117 5.11 -4.48 2.57
C ASN A 117 6.27 -5.34 2.00
N PRO A 118 7.27 -4.75 1.33
CA PRO A 118 8.33 -5.53 0.69
C PRO A 118 9.36 -6.03 1.69
N SER A 119 9.27 -5.71 2.99
CA SER A 119 10.25 -6.14 4.01
C SER A 119 10.31 -7.66 4.21
N LYS A 120 9.27 -8.39 3.82
CA LYS A 120 9.17 -9.85 3.98
C LYS A 120 9.47 -10.56 2.66
N ASP A 121 10.30 -11.60 2.74
CA ASP A 121 10.73 -12.37 1.57
C ASP A 121 9.62 -13.12 0.87
N HIS A 122 8.72 -13.77 1.61
CA HIS A 122 7.58 -14.47 1.01
C HIS A 122 6.69 -13.54 0.16
N ARG A 123 6.63 -12.24 0.49
CA ARG A 123 5.90 -11.25 -0.32
C ARG A 123 6.60 -10.96 -1.64
N LEU A 124 7.94 -11.04 -1.71
CA LEU A 124 8.64 -10.93 -2.98
C LEU A 124 8.37 -12.17 -3.83
N ASP A 125 8.36 -13.35 -3.22
CA ASP A 125 8.08 -14.61 -3.91
C ASP A 125 6.65 -14.61 -4.49
N GLU A 126 5.63 -14.25 -3.69
CA GLU A 126 4.24 -14.10 -4.13
C GLU A 126 4.08 -13.14 -5.33
N VAL A 127 4.79 -12.00 -5.29
CA VAL A 127 4.73 -11.00 -6.36
C VAL A 127 5.45 -11.50 -7.61
N ALA A 128 6.63 -12.10 -7.46
CA ALA A 128 7.35 -12.68 -8.59
C ALA A 128 6.51 -13.74 -9.31
N THR A 129 5.90 -14.66 -8.56
CA THR A 129 5.02 -15.70 -9.11
C THR A 129 3.82 -15.10 -9.85
N ARG A 130 3.15 -14.09 -9.27
CA ARG A 130 1.99 -13.44 -9.90
C ARG A 130 2.33 -12.80 -11.24
N HIS A 131 3.52 -12.24 -11.37
CA HIS A 131 3.98 -11.52 -12.56
C HIS A 131 4.90 -12.37 -13.45
N GLN A 132 5.00 -13.68 -13.19
CA GLN A 132 5.84 -14.63 -13.95
C GLN A 132 7.31 -14.16 -14.06
N ILE A 133 7.82 -13.52 -13.01
CA ILE A 133 9.23 -13.13 -12.87
C ILE A 133 9.95 -14.25 -12.12
N ASP A 134 11.20 -14.57 -12.50
CA ASP A 134 12.04 -15.51 -11.77
C ASP A 134 12.08 -15.14 -10.26
N PRO A 135 11.53 -15.98 -9.37
CA PRO A 135 11.45 -15.67 -7.94
C PRO A 135 12.83 -15.53 -7.27
N VAL A 136 13.82 -16.32 -7.71
CA VAL A 136 15.17 -16.29 -7.14
C VAL A 136 15.85 -14.97 -7.48
N VAL A 137 15.78 -14.56 -8.74
CA VAL A 137 16.35 -13.28 -9.21
C VAL A 137 15.62 -12.11 -8.59
N PHE A 138 14.28 -12.10 -8.61
CA PHE A 138 13.48 -11.01 -8.08
C PHE A 138 13.70 -10.82 -6.57
N LYS A 139 13.76 -11.91 -5.81
CA LYS A 139 14.07 -11.89 -4.38
C LYS A 139 15.46 -11.34 -4.10
N ARG A 140 16.47 -11.75 -4.89
CA ARG A 140 17.84 -11.24 -4.75
C ARG A 140 17.90 -9.73 -4.98
N VAL A 141 17.30 -9.25 -6.08
CA VAL A 141 17.20 -7.83 -6.41
C VAL A 141 16.44 -7.07 -5.32
N GLY A 142 15.31 -7.59 -4.85
CA GLY A 142 14.54 -7.00 -3.78
C GLY A 142 15.33 -6.86 -2.49
N ARG A 143 16.07 -7.91 -2.08
CA ARG A 143 16.96 -7.86 -0.90
C ARG A 143 18.06 -6.80 -1.04
N GLN A 144 18.65 -6.65 -2.22
CA GLN A 144 19.64 -5.59 -2.49
C GLN A 144 19.00 -4.21 -2.41
N LEU A 145 17.82 -4.03 -3.01
CA LEU A 145 17.12 -2.75 -3.02
C LEU A 145 16.73 -2.29 -1.60
N ARG A 146 16.30 -3.22 -0.74
CA ARG A 146 15.97 -2.92 0.68
C ARG A 146 17.11 -2.30 1.48
N ARG A 147 18.37 -2.46 1.06
CA ARG A 147 19.52 -1.87 1.77
C ARG A 147 19.53 -0.35 1.72
N VAL A 148 18.95 0.22 0.66
CA VAL A 148 18.94 1.67 0.41
C VAL A 148 17.53 2.24 0.31
N TRP A 149 16.51 1.38 0.13
CA TRP A 149 15.14 1.83 -0.03
C TRP A 149 14.51 2.17 1.32
N PRO A 150 13.90 3.36 1.48
CA PRO A 150 13.20 3.70 2.72
C PRO A 150 11.99 2.79 2.89
N LEU A 151 12.07 1.87 3.83
CA LEU A 151 10.97 0.99 4.22
C LEU A 151 10.18 1.67 5.32
N LEU A 152 9.13 2.40 4.92
CA LEU A 152 8.14 2.88 5.87
C LEU A 152 7.34 1.66 6.37
N PRO A 153 7.41 1.33 7.67
CA PRO A 153 6.59 0.27 8.26
C PRO A 153 5.13 0.54 7.96
#